data_AF-A0A7D5NF76-F1
#
_entry.id   AF-A0A7D5NF76-F1
#
_cell.length_a   1.000
_cell.length_b   1.000
_cell.length_c   1.000
_cell.angle_alpha   90.00
_cell.angle_beta   90.00
_cell.angle_gamma   90.00
#
_symmetry.space_group_name_H-M   'P 1'
#
loop_
_entity.id
_entity.type
_entity.pdbx_description
1 polymer ?
#
loop_
_entity_poly.entity_id
_entity_poly.type
_entity_poly.pdbx_seq_one_letter_code
_entity_poly.pdbx_strand_id
1 'polypeptide(L)'
;MRINKKHLIILGSVLSIFVAILLLVLVGKFFVFAENSGNPTASSSSEIQSISDYDISEFFYFKQEGKASWYGKRFHKRGTASGEKFDMYRFTAAHRYLPFGTIVRIRNTQNDSVLLVRINDRGPFVFSKIIDLSYNSAKYLDAFGNPFVEIEALVPKSDTELEISEKYYFGYSFEYPLVCLPENKIVFLKEFDVFEDALDFYKTAQSEFPDQFLYLFVPFDQGYKNIKYLEEQKFYVGYYASPNKEKQNKYVQINSE
;
A
#
# COMPACT_ATOMS: atom_id res chain seq x y z
N MET A 1 61.11 32.23 25.91
CA MET A 1 60.64 32.42 24.52
C MET A 1 59.64 33.58 24.52
N ARG A 2 60.06 34.79 24.11
CA ARG A 2 59.21 35.99 24.12
C ARG A 2 58.27 35.96 22.91
N ILE A 3 56.99 35.68 23.14
CA ILE A 3 55.96 35.77 22.09
C ILE A 3 55.79 37.25 21.74
N ASN A 4 55.96 37.55 20.45
CA ASN A 4 55.97 38.91 19.92
C ASN A 4 54.56 39.49 20.01
N LYS A 5 54.37 40.61 20.73
CA LYS A 5 53.06 41.24 21.01
C LYS A 5 52.24 41.56 19.74
N LYS A 6 52.88 41.61 18.57
CA LYS A 6 52.22 41.81 17.26
C LYS A 6 51.35 40.63 16.80
N HIS A 7 51.67 39.38 17.20
CA HIS A 7 50.87 38.21 16.81
C HIS A 7 49.61 38.03 17.66
N LEU A 8 49.60 38.54 18.90
CA LEU A 8 48.44 38.43 19.79
C LEU A 8 47.31 39.40 19.39
N ILE A 9 47.67 40.54 18.77
CA ILE A 9 46.70 41.54 18.30
C ILE A 9 45.97 41.04 17.04
N ILE A 10 46.67 40.33 16.14
CA ILE A 10 46.08 39.82 14.88
C ILE A 10 45.09 38.66 15.16
N LEU A 11 45.35 37.83 16.18
CA LEU A 11 44.43 36.73 16.53
C LEU A 11 43.11 37.23 17.16
N GLY A 12 43.15 38.36 17.88
CA GLY A 12 41.97 38.97 18.48
C GLY A 12 41.04 39.66 17.47
N SER A 13 41.59 40.27 16.42
CA SER A 13 40.78 40.95 15.39
C SER A 13 40.08 40.00 14.43
N VAL A 14 40.69 38.85 14.10
CA VAL A 14 40.06 37.85 13.20
C VAL A 14 38.88 37.15 13.89
N LEU A 15 38.98 36.88 15.20
CA LEU A 15 37.89 36.26 15.97
C LEU A 15 36.69 37.21 16.15
N SER A 16 36.93 38.51 16.27
CA SER A 16 35.88 39.53 16.39
C SER A 16 35.08 39.71 15.08
N ILE A 17 35.75 39.64 13.92
CA ILE A 17 35.10 39.73 12.60
C ILE A 17 34.19 38.52 12.33
N PHE A 18 34.62 37.31 12.73
CA PHE A 18 33.80 36.10 12.56
C PHE A 18 32.53 36.11 13.41
N VAL A 19 32.60 36.62 14.64
CA VAL A 19 31.43 36.76 15.53
C VAL A 19 30.44 37.82 15.00
N ALA A 20 30.94 38.92 14.43
CA ALA A 20 30.10 39.95 13.84
C ALA A 20 29.35 39.46 12.58
N ILE A 21 29.98 38.66 11.73
CA ILE A 21 29.36 38.08 10.53
C ILE A 21 28.30 37.04 10.92
N LEU A 22 28.54 36.23 11.96
CA LEU A 22 27.58 35.23 12.44
C LEU A 22 26.33 35.89 13.05
N LEU A 23 26.48 37.02 13.75
CA LEU A 23 25.35 37.81 14.27
C LEU A 23 24.54 38.51 13.18
N LEU A 24 25.18 38.98 12.09
CA LEU A 24 24.50 39.59 10.94
C LEU A 24 23.64 38.58 10.16
N VAL A 25 24.09 37.32 10.05
CA VAL A 25 23.30 36.24 9.42
C VAL A 25 22.10 35.82 10.28
N LEU A 26 22.18 35.96 11.60
CA LEU A 26 21.07 35.65 12.51
C LEU A 26 20.01 36.76 12.56
N VAL A 27 20.39 38.04 12.40
CA VAL A 27 19.44 39.15 12.31
C VAL A 27 18.77 39.22 10.93
N GLY A 28 19.48 38.84 9.85
CA GLY A 28 18.94 38.81 8.48
C GLY A 28 17.85 37.76 8.22
N LYS A 29 17.66 36.77 9.11
CA LYS A 29 16.58 35.77 9.00
C LYS A 29 15.26 36.18 9.66
N PHE A 30 15.19 37.34 10.30
CA PHE A 30 14.01 37.83 11.00
C PHE A 30 13.36 39.08 10.39
N PHE A 31 13.86 39.60 9.26
CA PHE A 31 13.39 40.87 8.70
C PHE A 31 13.24 40.83 7.18
N VAL A 32 12.38 39.95 6.67
CA VAL A 32 11.89 40.02 5.28
C VAL A 32 10.41 39.63 5.24
N PHE A 33 9.57 40.65 5.01
CA PHE A 33 8.11 40.66 4.71
C PHE A 33 7.07 40.74 5.85
N ALA A 34 6.93 41.96 6.38
CA ALA A 34 5.66 42.70 6.48
C ALA A 34 5.96 44.06 5.82
N GLU A 35 5.18 44.72 4.96
CA GLU A 35 3.78 44.69 4.53
C GLU A 35 3.76 45.58 3.26
N ASN A 36 2.99 45.26 2.22
CA ASN A 36 2.55 46.31 1.29
C ASN A 36 1.15 46.02 0.75
N SER A 37 0.25 46.91 1.13
CA SER A 37 -1.16 47.00 0.77
C SER A 37 -1.33 47.64 -0.61
N GLY A 38 -2.12 47.01 -1.50
CA GLY A 38 -2.59 47.62 -2.75
C GLY A 38 -3.06 46.59 -3.77
N ASN A 39 -4.38 46.40 -3.85
CA ASN A 39 -5.09 45.54 -4.81
C ASN A 39 -4.81 45.97 -6.28
N PRO A 40 -4.66 45.04 -7.23
CA PRO A 40 -5.84 44.61 -7.96
C PRO A 40 -5.90 43.10 -8.24
N THR A 41 -7.13 42.58 -8.16
CA THR A 41 -7.64 41.37 -8.82
C THR A 41 -6.94 40.05 -8.50
N ALA A 42 -7.54 39.35 -7.53
CA ALA A 42 -7.31 37.97 -7.16
C ALA A 42 -7.30 37.04 -8.38
N SER A 43 -6.14 36.45 -8.64
CA SER A 43 -5.98 35.18 -9.33
C SER A 43 -5.11 34.31 -8.44
N SER A 44 -5.74 33.40 -7.70
CA SER A 44 -5.18 32.11 -7.23
C SER A 44 -6.09 31.46 -6.18
N SER A 45 -7.35 31.18 -6.53
CA SER A 45 -8.03 30.05 -5.91
C SER A 45 -7.49 28.78 -6.59
N SER A 46 -6.26 28.38 -6.25
CA SER A 46 -5.77 27.03 -6.55
C SER A 46 -6.65 26.07 -5.75
N GLU A 47 -7.55 25.41 -6.48
CA GLU A 47 -8.49 24.40 -6.03
C GLU A 47 -7.86 23.48 -4.98
N ILE A 48 -8.35 23.60 -3.74
CA ILE A 48 -8.30 22.51 -2.78
C ILE A 48 -9.32 21.50 -3.29
N GLN A 49 -8.93 20.63 -4.22
CA GLN A 49 -9.65 19.38 -4.45
C GLN A 49 -9.49 18.55 -3.16
N SER A 50 -10.54 18.60 -2.34
CA SER A 50 -10.66 17.79 -1.14
C SER A 50 -10.87 16.34 -1.51
N ILE A 51 -10.33 15.46 -0.70
CA ILE A 51 -10.42 13.99 -0.78
C ILE A 51 -11.87 13.44 -0.69
N SER A 52 -12.87 14.32 -0.70
CA SER A 52 -14.31 13.99 -0.82
C SER A 52 -14.73 13.46 -2.19
N ASP A 53 -13.89 13.60 -3.22
CA ASP A 53 -14.30 13.39 -4.62
C ASP A 53 -14.16 11.94 -5.11
N TYR A 54 -13.69 11.02 -4.26
CA TYR A 54 -13.65 9.60 -4.56
C TYR A 54 -14.47 8.84 -3.52
N ASP A 55 -15.74 8.63 -3.85
CA ASP A 55 -16.64 7.87 -3.01
C ASP A 55 -16.32 6.37 -3.11
N ILE A 56 -15.62 5.86 -2.10
CA ILE A 56 -15.42 4.43 -1.89
C ILE A 56 -16.58 3.80 -1.10
N SER A 57 -17.70 4.51 -0.90
CA SER A 57 -18.91 3.96 -0.27
C SER A 57 -19.42 2.72 -0.98
N GLU A 58 -18.92 2.41 -2.18
CA GLU A 58 -19.23 1.25 -2.98
C GLU A 58 -18.36 0.01 -2.71
N PHE A 59 -17.47 0.07 -1.72
CA PHE A 59 -16.61 -1.05 -1.32
C PHE A 59 -16.83 -1.42 0.15
N PHE A 60 -16.81 -2.71 0.44
CA PHE A 60 -16.68 -3.21 1.79
C PHE A 60 -15.20 -3.44 2.10
N TYR A 61 -14.70 -2.73 3.10
CA TYR A 61 -13.50 -3.16 3.80
C TYR A 61 -13.85 -4.43 4.58
N PHE A 62 -13.29 -5.55 4.14
CA PHE A 62 -13.47 -6.84 4.80
C PHE A 62 -12.32 -7.04 5.79
N LYS A 63 -12.65 -7.24 7.05
CA LYS A 63 -11.73 -7.66 8.10
C LYS A 63 -12.28 -8.86 8.83
N GLN A 64 -11.46 -9.87 9.04
CA GLN A 64 -11.82 -11.04 9.83
C GLN A 64 -10.62 -11.54 10.62
N GLU A 65 -10.89 -12.05 11.81
CA GLU A 65 -9.90 -12.66 12.69
C GLU A 65 -10.32 -14.10 13.04
N GLY A 66 -9.34 -14.99 13.16
CA GLY A 66 -9.61 -16.39 13.46
C GLY A 66 -8.43 -17.30 13.18
N LYS A 67 -8.64 -18.61 13.31
CA LYS A 67 -7.56 -19.58 13.04
C LYS A 67 -7.37 -19.77 11.54
N ALA A 68 -6.13 -19.72 11.09
CA ALA A 68 -5.74 -20.26 9.79
C ALA A 68 -5.59 -21.78 9.88
N SER A 69 -5.71 -22.47 8.75
CA SER A 69 -5.11 -23.79 8.57
C SER A 69 -4.51 -23.92 7.19
N TRP A 70 -4.17 -25.12 6.76
CA TRP A 70 -3.64 -25.36 5.42
C TRP A 70 -4.11 -26.71 4.90
N TYR A 71 -4.33 -26.82 3.60
CA TYR A 71 -4.76 -28.08 2.98
C TYR A 71 -3.57 -28.91 2.49
N GLY A 72 -3.58 -30.20 2.86
CA GLY A 72 -2.47 -31.12 2.68
C GLY A 72 -2.20 -31.56 1.24
N LYS A 73 -1.02 -32.16 1.04
CA LYS A 73 -0.48 -32.63 -0.26
C LYS A 73 -1.46 -33.44 -1.12
N ARG A 74 -2.41 -34.17 -0.52
CA ARG A 74 -3.43 -34.97 -1.23
C ARG A 74 -4.32 -34.18 -2.19
N PHE A 75 -4.40 -32.86 -1.99
CA PHE A 75 -5.21 -31.98 -2.85
C PHE A 75 -4.43 -31.47 -4.06
N HIS A 76 -3.09 -31.55 -4.06
CA HIS A 76 -2.27 -31.01 -5.13
C HIS A 76 -2.69 -31.59 -6.50
N LYS A 77 -2.80 -30.73 -7.51
CA LYS A 77 -3.28 -31.01 -8.88
C LYS A 77 -4.75 -31.46 -8.98
N ARG A 78 -5.53 -31.38 -7.90
CA ARG A 78 -6.99 -31.49 -7.98
C ARG A 78 -7.59 -30.14 -8.37
N GLY A 79 -8.84 -30.14 -8.83
CA GLY A 79 -9.54 -28.89 -9.10
C GLY A 79 -9.91 -28.18 -7.80
N THR A 80 -9.79 -26.86 -7.78
CA THR A 80 -10.37 -25.97 -6.78
C THR A 80 -11.80 -25.59 -7.18
N ALA A 81 -12.52 -24.92 -6.29
CA ALA A 81 -13.85 -24.36 -6.57
C ALA A 81 -13.82 -23.22 -7.60
N SER A 82 -12.67 -22.58 -7.86
CA SER A 82 -12.53 -21.61 -8.96
C SER A 82 -12.40 -22.27 -10.34
N GLY A 83 -12.15 -23.58 -10.41
CA GLY A 83 -11.86 -24.31 -11.64
C GLY A 83 -10.36 -24.51 -11.91
N GLU A 84 -9.49 -23.78 -11.20
CA GLU A 84 -8.03 -23.93 -11.31
C GLU A 84 -7.54 -25.29 -10.77
N LYS A 85 -6.38 -25.73 -11.25
CA LYS A 85 -5.65 -26.83 -10.60
C LYS A 85 -4.93 -26.30 -9.36
N PHE A 86 -5.19 -26.91 -8.21
CA PHE A 86 -4.53 -26.52 -6.97
C PHE A 86 -3.03 -26.81 -7.03
N ASP A 87 -2.22 -25.76 -6.91
CA ASP A 87 -0.79 -25.85 -6.69
C ASP A 87 -0.44 -25.47 -5.24
N MET A 88 0.11 -26.43 -4.50
CA MET A 88 0.46 -26.22 -3.10
C MET A 88 1.67 -25.31 -2.91
N TYR A 89 2.44 -25.07 -3.97
CA TYR A 89 3.62 -24.22 -3.95
C TYR A 89 3.33 -22.76 -4.31
N ARG A 90 2.12 -22.46 -4.78
CA ARG A 90 1.64 -21.11 -5.10
C ARG A 90 1.13 -20.36 -3.88
N PHE A 91 1.09 -19.02 -3.94
CA PHE A 91 0.57 -18.19 -2.85
C PHE A 91 -0.95 -18.01 -2.95
N THR A 92 -1.68 -19.06 -2.59
CA THR A 92 -3.14 -19.14 -2.70
C THR A 92 -3.79 -19.60 -1.39
N ALA A 93 -5.09 -19.32 -1.25
CA ALA A 93 -5.91 -19.73 -0.11
C ALA A 93 -7.36 -20.04 -0.50
N ALA A 94 -8.05 -20.80 0.36
CA ALA A 94 -9.49 -20.99 0.32
C ALA A 94 -10.19 -20.10 1.36
N HIS A 95 -11.26 -19.43 0.93
CA HIS A 95 -12.14 -18.66 1.80
C HIS A 95 -13.62 -18.92 1.44
N ARG A 96 -14.52 -18.82 2.43
CA ARG A 96 -15.92 -19.25 2.28
C ARG A 96 -16.71 -18.36 1.33
N TYR A 97 -16.51 -17.05 1.44
CA TYR A 97 -17.40 -16.04 0.85
C TYR A 97 -16.69 -14.97 0.04
N LEU A 98 -15.35 -14.88 0.12
CA LEU A 98 -14.64 -13.88 -0.66
C LEU A 98 -14.71 -14.28 -2.15
N PRO A 99 -14.95 -13.33 -3.06
CA PRO A 99 -14.87 -13.59 -4.49
C PRO A 99 -13.57 -14.29 -4.87
N PHE A 100 -13.63 -15.15 -5.88
CA PHE A 100 -12.39 -15.70 -6.43
C PHE A 100 -11.55 -14.58 -7.05
N GLY A 101 -10.24 -14.69 -6.96
CA GLY A 101 -9.30 -13.67 -7.41
C GLY A 101 -9.09 -12.52 -6.43
N THR A 102 -9.86 -12.42 -5.34
CA THR A 102 -9.57 -11.45 -4.27
C THR A 102 -8.17 -11.71 -3.72
N ILE A 103 -7.36 -10.66 -3.62
CA ILE A 103 -6.09 -10.70 -2.90
C ILE A 103 -6.40 -10.39 -1.44
N VAL A 104 -5.79 -11.13 -0.54
CA VAL A 104 -6.01 -11.01 0.90
C VAL A 104 -4.67 -10.75 1.55
N ARG A 105 -4.61 -9.68 2.35
CA ARG A 105 -3.50 -9.43 3.27
C ARG A 105 -3.74 -10.26 4.52
N ILE A 106 -2.80 -11.13 4.85
CA ILE A 106 -2.86 -11.99 6.02
C ILE A 106 -1.71 -11.62 6.94
N ARG A 107 -2.02 -11.35 8.21
CA ARG A 107 -1.04 -11.19 9.28
C ARG A 107 -1.17 -12.33 10.28
N ASN A 108 -0.09 -13.07 10.53
CA ASN A 108 -0.04 -13.98 11.66
C ASN A 108 0.18 -13.17 12.95
N THR A 109 -0.80 -13.19 13.85
CA THR A 109 -0.79 -12.32 15.04
C THR A 109 0.22 -12.77 16.11
N GLN A 110 0.84 -13.94 15.94
CA GLN A 110 1.81 -14.49 16.89
C GLN A 110 3.25 -14.02 16.61
N ASN A 111 3.57 -13.70 15.35
CA ASN A 111 4.92 -13.33 14.93
C ASN A 111 4.97 -12.13 13.98
N ASP A 112 3.83 -11.50 13.71
CA ASP A 112 3.63 -10.34 12.83
C ASP A 112 4.09 -10.53 11.38
N SER A 113 4.29 -11.78 10.95
CA SER A 113 4.55 -12.06 9.53
C SER A 113 3.31 -11.73 8.69
N VAL A 114 3.54 -11.04 7.57
CA VAL A 114 2.50 -10.63 6.62
C VAL A 114 2.74 -11.27 5.27
N LEU A 115 1.66 -11.74 4.63
CA LEU A 115 1.67 -12.30 3.28
C LEU A 115 0.43 -11.84 2.50
N LEU A 116 0.61 -11.58 1.22
CA LEU A 116 -0.50 -11.46 0.27
C LEU A 116 -0.77 -12.82 -0.37
N VAL A 117 -2.03 -13.25 -0.39
CA VAL A 117 -2.46 -14.49 -1.07
C VAL A 117 -3.68 -14.24 -1.93
N ARG A 118 -3.85 -15.04 -2.98
CA ARG A 118 -5.04 -15.00 -3.83
C ARG A 118 -6.07 -16.06 -3.42
N ILE A 119 -7.35 -15.69 -3.33
CA ILE A 119 -8.44 -16.63 -3.11
C ILE A 119 -8.76 -17.38 -4.40
N ASN A 120 -8.59 -18.70 -4.41
CA ASN A 120 -8.93 -19.53 -5.58
C ASN A 120 -9.71 -20.80 -5.22
N ASP A 121 -10.12 -20.97 -3.96
CA ASP A 121 -10.88 -22.14 -3.53
C ASP A 121 -11.90 -21.80 -2.43
N ARG A 122 -12.76 -22.77 -2.09
CA ARG A 122 -13.79 -22.65 -1.06
C ARG A 122 -13.46 -23.51 0.16
N GLY A 123 -13.68 -22.93 1.31
CA GLY A 123 -13.33 -23.47 2.61
C GLY A 123 -12.98 -22.33 3.58
N PRO A 124 -12.57 -22.62 4.82
CA PRO A 124 -12.57 -23.94 5.45
C PRO A 124 -14.00 -24.44 5.69
N PHE A 125 -14.22 -25.76 5.71
CA PHE A 125 -15.54 -26.31 6.10
C PHE A 125 -15.67 -26.52 7.63
N VAL A 126 -14.59 -26.29 8.36
CA VAL A 126 -14.57 -26.31 9.83
C VAL A 126 -14.75 -24.88 10.34
N PHE A 127 -15.87 -24.60 11.00
CA PHE A 127 -16.27 -23.24 11.42
C PHE A 127 -15.27 -22.52 12.35
N SER A 128 -14.44 -23.26 13.10
CA SER A 128 -13.41 -22.65 13.96
C SER A 128 -12.21 -22.05 13.20
N LYS A 129 -12.16 -22.22 11.88
CA LYS A 129 -11.11 -21.71 11.00
C LYS A 129 -11.69 -20.74 9.99
N ILE A 130 -10.96 -19.69 9.66
CA ILE A 130 -11.43 -18.65 8.74
C ILE A 130 -10.84 -18.79 7.34
N ILE A 131 -9.63 -19.34 7.23
CA ILE A 131 -8.91 -19.44 5.95
C ILE A 131 -8.08 -20.73 5.91
N ASP A 132 -8.04 -21.40 4.76
CA ASP A 132 -7.12 -22.50 4.52
C ASP A 132 -6.05 -22.06 3.51
N LEU A 133 -4.79 -22.15 3.91
CA LEU A 133 -3.63 -21.71 3.14
C LEU A 133 -3.10 -22.84 2.25
N SER A 134 -2.47 -22.48 1.14
CA SER A 134 -1.54 -23.39 0.46
C SER A 134 -0.36 -23.73 1.36
N TYR A 135 0.37 -24.80 1.03
CA TYR A 135 1.56 -25.19 1.79
C TYR A 135 2.62 -24.09 1.80
N ASN A 136 2.88 -23.42 0.66
CA ASN A 136 3.89 -22.37 0.61
C ASN A 136 3.46 -21.13 1.39
N SER A 137 2.17 -20.76 1.33
CA SER A 137 1.62 -19.65 2.14
C SER A 137 1.71 -19.96 3.63
N ALA A 138 1.36 -21.19 4.04
CA ALA A 138 1.47 -21.63 5.42
C ALA A 138 2.92 -21.68 5.90
N LYS A 139 3.85 -22.13 5.06
CA LYS A 139 5.28 -22.13 5.38
C LYS A 139 5.80 -20.71 5.60
N TYR A 140 5.43 -19.77 4.72
CA TYR A 140 5.89 -18.38 4.81
C TYR A 140 5.37 -17.68 6.06
N LEU A 141 4.08 -17.87 6.38
CA LEU A 141 3.43 -17.27 7.54
C LEU A 141 3.69 -18.00 8.87
N ASP A 142 4.48 -19.07 8.87
CA ASP A 142 4.64 -19.98 10.02
C ASP A 142 3.29 -20.48 10.58
N ALA A 143 2.42 -20.95 9.68
CA ALA A 143 1.03 -21.26 9.97
C ALA A 143 0.70 -22.77 10.06
N PHE A 144 1.71 -23.64 10.16
CA PHE A 144 1.49 -25.09 10.29
C PHE A 144 0.76 -25.48 11.58
N GLY A 145 0.90 -24.68 12.64
CA GLY A 145 0.25 -24.88 13.94
C GLY A 145 -1.18 -24.34 14.05
N ASN A 146 -1.80 -23.91 12.94
CA ASN A 146 -3.10 -23.22 12.92
C ASN A 146 -3.12 -21.95 13.81
N PRO A 147 -2.21 -20.99 13.57
CA PRO A 147 -2.15 -19.77 14.38
C PRO A 147 -3.42 -18.95 14.20
N PHE A 148 -3.59 -18.01 15.12
CA PHE A 148 -4.57 -16.95 14.94
C PHE A 148 -4.01 -15.95 13.92
N VAL A 149 -4.85 -15.56 12.96
CA VAL A 149 -4.49 -14.63 11.89
C VAL A 149 -5.56 -13.55 11.78
N GLU A 150 -5.12 -12.39 11.31
CA GLU A 150 -5.97 -11.30 10.86
C GLU A 150 -5.91 -11.24 9.34
N ILE A 151 -7.07 -11.19 8.68
CA ILE A 151 -7.18 -11.08 7.24
C ILE A 151 -7.93 -9.82 6.84
N GLU A 152 -7.45 -9.17 5.79
CA GLU A 152 -8.02 -7.95 5.24
C GLU A 152 -8.13 -8.02 3.71
N ALA A 153 -9.21 -7.48 3.17
CA ALA A 153 -9.43 -7.35 1.73
C ALA A 153 -10.34 -6.16 1.39
N LEU A 154 -10.24 -5.65 0.16
CA LEU A 154 -11.24 -4.77 -0.43
C LEU A 154 -12.17 -5.61 -1.30
N VAL A 155 -13.47 -5.53 -1.02
CA VAL A 155 -14.51 -6.32 -1.70
C VAL A 155 -15.54 -5.37 -2.30
N PRO A 156 -15.90 -5.50 -3.58
CA PRO A 156 -16.96 -4.68 -4.16
C PRO A 156 -18.33 -5.01 -3.58
N LYS A 157 -19.19 -3.98 -3.42
CA LYS A 157 -20.60 -4.18 -3.11
C LYS A 157 -21.31 -4.77 -4.34
N SER A 158 -22.33 -5.60 -4.12
CA SER A 158 -23.02 -6.35 -5.18
C SER A 158 -23.79 -5.46 -6.17
N ASP A 159 -24.20 -4.28 -5.70
CA ASP A 159 -25.15 -3.38 -6.35
C ASP A 159 -24.50 -2.07 -6.82
N THR A 160 -23.17 -2.02 -6.80
CA THR A 160 -22.38 -0.88 -7.24
C THR A 160 -22.58 -0.63 -8.73
N GLU A 161 -23.16 0.52 -9.08
CA GLU A 161 -23.14 1.13 -10.41
C GLU A 161 -22.18 2.33 -10.35
N LEU A 162 -20.87 2.16 -10.59
CA LEU A 162 -19.99 3.34 -10.76
C LEU A 162 -20.09 3.86 -12.19
N GLU A 163 -19.89 5.16 -12.36
CA GLU A 163 -19.77 5.76 -13.68
C GLU A 163 -18.65 5.09 -14.51
N ILE A 164 -19.01 4.77 -15.75
CA ILE A 164 -18.38 3.80 -16.64
C ILE A 164 -17.06 4.31 -17.26
N SER A 165 -16.65 5.56 -17.00
CA SER A 165 -15.61 6.22 -17.80
C SER A 165 -14.16 6.01 -17.34
N GLU A 166 -13.91 5.52 -16.11
CA GLU A 166 -12.53 5.35 -15.59
C GLU A 166 -12.29 3.93 -15.06
N LYS A 167 -11.12 3.35 -15.38
CA LYS A 167 -10.67 2.08 -14.81
C LYS A 167 -10.13 2.29 -13.40
N TYR A 168 -10.48 1.41 -12.49
CA TYR A 168 -10.00 1.42 -11.10
C TYR A 168 -9.15 0.18 -10.82
N TYR A 169 -8.34 0.26 -9.76
CA TYR A 169 -7.49 -0.82 -9.30
C TYR A 169 -7.49 -0.91 -7.78
N PHE A 170 -7.55 -2.14 -7.25
CA PHE A 170 -7.33 -2.38 -5.83
C PHE A 170 -5.85 -2.58 -5.55
N GLY A 171 -5.29 -1.77 -4.67
CA GLY A 171 -3.90 -1.85 -4.22
C GLY A 171 -3.76 -2.55 -2.87
N TYR A 172 -2.93 -3.58 -2.85
CA TYR A 172 -2.56 -4.35 -1.67
C TYR A 172 -1.11 -4.07 -1.30
N SER A 173 -0.83 -3.89 -0.01
CA SER A 173 0.51 -3.66 0.51
C SER A 173 0.74 -4.43 1.79
N PHE A 174 2.01 -4.77 2.04
CA PHE A 174 2.47 -5.37 3.28
C PHE A 174 2.58 -4.34 4.41
N GLU A 175 2.80 -3.07 4.06
CA GLU A 175 3.14 -1.99 5.00
C GLU A 175 2.03 -0.95 5.09
N TYR A 176 1.28 -0.75 4.00
CA TYR A 176 0.31 0.32 3.88
C TYR A 176 -1.13 -0.23 3.86
N PRO A 177 -2.12 0.58 4.26
CA PRO A 177 -3.53 0.21 4.12
C PRO A 177 -3.92 -0.07 2.68
N LEU A 178 -4.99 -0.84 2.51
CA LEU A 178 -5.54 -1.17 1.20
C LEU A 178 -6.13 0.09 0.55
N VAL A 179 -6.01 0.19 -0.77
CA VAL A 179 -6.50 1.35 -1.56
C VAL A 179 -7.33 0.91 -2.76
N CYS A 180 -8.26 1.75 -3.20
CA CYS A 180 -8.92 1.64 -4.51
C CYS A 180 -8.69 2.94 -5.26
N LEU A 181 -7.97 2.89 -6.38
CA LEU A 181 -7.49 4.08 -7.07
C LEU A 181 -7.88 4.05 -8.55
N PRO A 182 -8.29 5.17 -9.14
CA PRO A 182 -8.43 5.27 -10.59
C PRO A 182 -7.06 5.19 -11.27
N GLU A 183 -7.03 4.68 -12.49
CA GLU A 183 -5.82 4.43 -13.29
C GLU A 183 -4.92 5.67 -13.39
N ASN A 184 -5.51 6.86 -13.59
CA ASN A 184 -4.79 8.14 -13.72
C ASN A 184 -4.06 8.59 -12.45
N LYS A 185 -4.26 7.91 -11.32
CA LYS A 185 -3.54 8.14 -10.06
C LYS A 185 -2.48 7.09 -9.76
N ILE A 186 -2.25 6.14 -10.66
CA ILE A 186 -1.29 5.04 -10.45
C ILE A 186 -0.13 5.20 -11.43
N VAL A 187 1.09 5.13 -10.91
CA VAL A 187 2.28 4.88 -11.75
C VAL A 187 2.54 3.38 -11.74
N PHE A 188 2.24 2.70 -12.84
CA PHE A 188 2.56 1.29 -13.02
C PHE A 188 4.05 1.13 -13.34
N LEU A 189 4.73 0.27 -12.60
CA LEU A 189 6.10 -0.15 -12.87
C LEU A 189 6.12 -1.33 -13.84
N LYS A 190 5.25 -2.32 -13.62
CA LYS A 190 5.20 -3.55 -14.43
C LYS A 190 3.87 -4.29 -14.30
N GLU A 191 3.48 -5.00 -15.36
CA GLU A 191 2.34 -5.92 -15.44
C GLU A 191 2.83 -7.39 -15.41
N PHE A 192 2.02 -8.27 -14.83
CA PHE A 192 2.26 -9.71 -14.70
C PHE A 192 0.99 -10.51 -14.90
N ASP A 193 1.14 -11.71 -15.48
CA ASP A 193 0.08 -12.73 -15.60
C ASP A 193 0.04 -13.68 -14.40
N VAL A 194 1.13 -13.71 -13.62
CA VAL A 194 1.35 -14.66 -12.53
C VAL A 194 1.55 -13.88 -11.24
N PHE A 195 0.74 -14.20 -10.22
CA PHE A 195 0.78 -13.52 -8.93
C PHE A 195 2.15 -13.63 -8.25
N GLU A 196 2.79 -14.81 -8.32
CA GLU A 196 4.12 -15.03 -7.76
C GLU A 196 5.16 -14.07 -8.36
N ASP A 197 5.16 -13.89 -9.68
CA ASP A 197 6.10 -13.00 -10.38
C ASP A 197 5.88 -11.53 -9.97
N ALA A 198 4.61 -11.13 -9.83
CA ALA A 198 4.25 -9.80 -9.33
C ALA A 198 4.71 -9.59 -7.88
N LEU A 199 4.53 -10.61 -7.04
CA LEU A 199 4.93 -10.54 -5.63
C LEU A 199 6.46 -10.48 -5.46
N ASP A 200 7.20 -11.25 -6.24
CA ASP A 200 8.67 -11.24 -6.22
C ASP A 200 9.21 -9.89 -6.72
N PHE A 201 8.61 -9.32 -7.76
CA PHE A 201 8.95 -7.98 -8.21
C PHE A 201 8.57 -6.91 -7.17
N TYR A 202 7.39 -6.99 -6.55
CA TYR A 202 6.97 -6.09 -5.46
C TYR A 202 8.05 -6.06 -4.36
N LYS A 203 8.46 -7.23 -3.86
CA LYS A 203 9.45 -7.33 -2.78
C LYS A 203 10.81 -6.76 -3.19
N THR A 204 11.21 -6.95 -4.44
CA THR A 204 12.48 -6.42 -4.96
C THR A 204 12.41 -4.89 -5.09
N ALA A 205 11.32 -4.39 -5.67
CA ALA A 205 11.07 -2.97 -5.91
C ALA A 205 11.03 -2.13 -4.62
N GLN A 206 10.70 -2.72 -3.46
CA GLN A 206 10.75 -2.01 -2.17
C GLN A 206 12.14 -1.43 -1.86
N SER A 207 13.21 -2.12 -2.27
CA SER A 207 14.57 -1.61 -2.08
C SER A 207 15.00 -0.60 -3.14
N GLU A 208 14.42 -0.67 -4.35
CA GLU A 208 14.69 0.26 -5.45
C GLU A 208 13.93 1.58 -5.34
N PHE A 209 12.73 1.57 -4.74
CA PHE A 209 11.84 2.71 -4.59
C PHE A 209 11.48 2.99 -3.11
N PRO A 210 12.45 3.25 -2.22
CA PRO A 210 12.23 3.35 -0.77
C PRO A 210 11.37 4.55 -0.35
N ASP A 211 11.22 5.55 -1.22
CA ASP A 211 10.41 6.75 -0.98
C ASP A 211 8.97 6.64 -1.50
N GLN A 212 8.63 5.51 -2.12
CA GLN A 212 7.32 5.29 -2.75
C GLN A 212 6.50 4.27 -1.97
N PHE A 213 5.21 4.54 -1.89
CA PHE A 213 4.24 3.61 -1.33
C PHE A 213 3.89 2.58 -2.40
N LEU A 214 4.60 1.46 -2.38
CA LEU A 214 4.39 0.39 -3.35
C LEU A 214 3.16 -0.44 -2.99
N TYR A 215 2.44 -0.82 -4.04
CA TYR A 215 1.27 -1.69 -3.99
C TYR A 215 1.35 -2.74 -5.09
N LEU A 216 0.78 -3.91 -4.79
CA LEU A 216 0.35 -4.88 -5.79
C LEU A 216 -1.11 -4.57 -6.14
N PHE A 217 -1.34 -4.20 -7.38
CA PHE A 217 -2.64 -3.82 -7.91
C PHE A 217 -3.30 -4.96 -8.69
N VAL A 218 -4.62 -5.05 -8.58
CA VAL A 218 -5.47 -5.85 -9.48
C VAL A 218 -6.53 -4.94 -10.10
N PRO A 219 -6.85 -5.11 -11.40
CA PRO A 219 -7.92 -4.37 -12.03
C PRO A 219 -9.25 -4.56 -11.29
N PHE A 220 -9.98 -3.48 -11.15
CA PHE A 220 -11.36 -3.51 -10.72
C PHE A 220 -12.27 -3.47 -11.96
N ASP A 221 -12.91 -4.59 -12.26
CA ASP A 221 -14.03 -4.66 -13.19
C ASP A 221 -15.32 -4.85 -12.37
N GLN A 222 -16.33 -4.05 -12.65
CA GLN A 222 -17.52 -3.95 -11.81
C GLN A 222 -18.24 -5.30 -11.70
N GLY A 223 -18.06 -5.92 -10.53
CA GLY A 223 -18.93 -6.95 -10.00
C GLY A 223 -18.41 -8.38 -10.03
N TYR A 224 -17.19 -8.67 -10.52
CA TYR A 224 -16.77 -10.08 -10.74
C TYR A 224 -17.85 -10.91 -11.48
N LYS A 225 -18.78 -10.24 -12.21
CA LYS A 225 -20.02 -10.82 -12.75
C LYS A 225 -19.73 -11.69 -13.99
N ASN A 226 -18.57 -11.51 -14.62
CA ASN A 226 -18.08 -12.36 -15.69
C ASN A 226 -16.88 -13.20 -15.20
N ILE A 227 -17.16 -14.43 -14.77
CA ILE A 227 -16.19 -15.44 -14.32
C ILE A 227 -15.10 -15.72 -15.39
N LYS A 228 -15.33 -15.39 -16.67
CA LYS A 228 -14.32 -15.50 -17.73
C LYS A 228 -13.09 -14.61 -17.53
N TYR A 229 -13.20 -13.50 -16.80
CA TYR A 229 -12.06 -12.62 -16.48
C TYR A 229 -11.17 -13.13 -15.33
N LEU A 230 -11.56 -14.23 -14.67
CA LEU A 230 -10.73 -14.87 -13.65
C LEU A 230 -9.59 -15.71 -14.24
N GLU A 231 -9.68 -16.11 -15.50
CA GLU A 231 -8.62 -16.85 -16.20
C GLU A 231 -7.46 -15.95 -16.68
N GLU A 232 -7.69 -14.63 -16.74
CA GLU A 232 -6.73 -13.63 -17.26
C GLU A 232 -6.34 -12.58 -16.20
N GLN A 233 -6.56 -12.86 -14.91
CA GLN A 233 -6.37 -11.86 -13.86
C GLN A 233 -4.93 -11.31 -13.86
N LYS A 234 -4.80 -10.07 -14.32
CA LYS A 234 -3.54 -9.33 -14.37
C LYS A 234 -3.19 -8.77 -13.00
N PHE A 235 -1.91 -8.78 -12.69
CA PHE A 235 -1.33 -8.14 -11.52
C PHE A 235 -0.41 -7.03 -11.98
N TYR A 236 -0.41 -5.92 -11.24
CA TYR A 236 0.47 -4.80 -11.51
C TYR A 236 1.23 -4.46 -10.25
N VAL A 237 2.48 -4.04 -10.38
CA VAL A 237 3.19 -3.40 -9.29
C VAL A 237 3.37 -1.94 -9.65
N GLY A 238 3.07 -1.06 -8.70
CA GLY A 238 3.11 0.38 -8.92
C GLY A 238 3.02 1.14 -7.60
N TYR A 239 2.94 2.47 -7.71
CA TYR A 239 2.74 3.35 -6.56
C TYR A 239 1.73 4.44 -6.88
N TYR A 240 1.14 5.01 -5.82
CA TYR A 240 0.21 6.12 -5.94
C TYR A 240 0.94 7.40 -6.36
N ALA A 241 0.47 8.02 -7.43
CA ALA A 241 0.93 9.29 -7.95
C ALA A 241 0.39 10.46 -7.10
N SER A 242 0.76 10.52 -5.80
CA SER A 242 0.43 11.70 -4.99
C SER A 242 1.41 12.84 -5.29
N PRO A 243 0.94 14.07 -5.52
CA PRO A 243 1.82 15.23 -5.57
C PRO A 243 2.35 15.66 -4.19
N ASN A 244 1.88 15.08 -3.07
CA ASN A 244 2.34 15.44 -1.73
C ASN A 244 2.18 14.30 -0.69
N LYS A 245 3.26 13.97 0.04
CA LYS A 245 3.30 12.89 1.05
C LYS A 245 2.29 13.11 2.20
N GLU A 246 1.92 14.36 2.53
CA GLU A 246 0.96 14.66 3.61
C GLU A 246 -0.50 14.32 3.27
N LYS A 247 -0.94 14.55 2.03
CA LYS A 247 -2.32 14.21 1.59
C LYS A 247 -2.55 12.70 1.53
N GLN A 248 -1.46 11.95 1.32
CA GLN A 248 -1.43 10.49 1.24
C GLN A 248 -1.73 9.82 2.59
N ASN A 249 -1.27 10.41 3.71
CA ASN A 249 -1.56 9.91 5.06
C ASN A 249 -3.03 10.11 5.49
N LYS A 250 -3.73 11.12 4.95
CA LYS A 250 -5.17 11.33 5.23
C LYS A 250 -6.07 10.30 4.55
N TYR A 251 -5.73 9.84 3.35
CA TYR A 251 -6.46 8.76 2.66
C TYR A 251 -6.40 7.43 3.46
N VAL A 252 -5.26 7.21 4.13
CA VAL A 252 -4.98 6.04 4.99
C VAL A 252 -5.81 6.04 6.29
N GLN A 253 -6.01 7.20 6.94
CA GLN A 253 -6.70 7.27 8.23
C GLN A 253 -8.23 7.14 8.13
N ILE A 254 -8.85 7.59 7.04
CA ILE A 254 -10.32 7.57 6.88
C ILE A 254 -10.85 6.13 6.74
N ASN A 255 -10.01 5.18 6.32
CA ASN A 255 -10.40 3.78 6.06
C ASN A 255 -10.05 2.82 7.21
N SER A 256 -9.70 3.34 8.39
CA SER A 256 -9.27 2.55 9.55
C SER A 256 -10.10 2.74 10.82
N GLU A 257 -11.20 3.52 10.75
CA GLU A 257 -12.18 3.70 11.83
C GLU A 257 -13.50 2.98 11.49
#